data_AF-A0AAV7GQN4-F1
#
_entry.id   AF-A0AAV7GQN4-F1
#
_cell.length_a   1.000
_cell.length_b   1.000
_cell.length_c   1.000
_cell.angle_alpha   90.00
_cell.angle_beta   90.00
_cell.angle_gamma   90.00
#
_symmetry.space_group_name_H-M   'P 1'
#
loop_
_entity.id
_entity.type
_entity.pdbx_description
1 polymer ?
#
loop_
_entity_poly.entity_id
_entity_poly.type
_entity_poly.pdbx_seq_one_letter_code
_entity_poly.pdbx_strand_id
1 'polypeptide(L)'
;MIKQQEKNLQILEAENKRLQSMLSEKEVQQLPSTVIEEFKKSYAFKIIIEDHIQEARNYIYDVEVKAFEAECTEDGFIRGFMKGVRAVHHKTGAKIEGLTPSQASGDTSSDSSGEELESELQQAFALEEDEGDIEIL
;
A
#
# COMPACT_ATOMS: atom_id res chain seq x y z
N MET A 1 52.16 -62.65 24.84
CA MET A 1 50.84 -62.37 24.24
C MET A 1 49.99 -61.46 25.12
N ILE A 2 49.77 -61.80 26.40
CA ILE A 2 48.93 -61.02 27.36
C ILE A 2 49.38 -59.55 27.51
N LYS A 3 50.68 -59.28 27.71
CA LYS A 3 51.21 -57.91 27.84
C LYS A 3 50.97 -57.01 26.61
N GLN A 4 50.84 -57.59 25.42
CA GLN A 4 50.58 -56.83 24.20
C GLN A 4 49.10 -56.45 24.12
N GLN A 5 48.20 -57.33 24.57
CA GLN A 5 46.76 -57.04 24.65
C GLN A 5 46.46 -55.95 25.67
N GLU A 6 47.13 -55.94 26.83
CA GLU A 6 46.98 -54.86 27.83
C GLU A 6 47.41 -53.50 27.29
N LYS A 7 48.55 -53.45 26.58
CA LYS A 7 48.99 -52.20 25.92
C LYS A 7 48.01 -51.70 24.87
N ASN A 8 47.49 -52.61 24.03
CA ASN A 8 46.52 -52.24 23.01
C ASN A 8 45.21 -51.72 23.65
N LEU A 9 44.79 -52.32 24.76
CA LEU A 9 43.60 -51.89 25.50
C LEU A 9 43.79 -50.48 26.09
N GLN A 10 44.94 -50.19 26.69
CA GLN A 10 45.24 -48.85 27.24
C GLN A 10 45.26 -47.77 26.15
N ILE A 11 45.83 -48.07 24.98
CA ILE A 11 45.84 -47.14 23.84
C ILE A 11 44.41 -46.87 23.38
N LEU A 12 43.60 -47.92 23.25
CA LEU A 12 42.20 -47.80 22.81
C LEU A 12 41.37 -46.98 23.80
N GLU A 13 41.59 -47.17 25.11
CA GLU A 13 40.87 -46.46 26.16
C GLU A 13 41.25 -44.97 26.21
N ALA A 14 42.54 -44.66 26.02
CA ALA A 14 43.02 -43.29 25.90
C ALA A 14 42.48 -42.59 24.64
N GLU A 15 42.43 -43.31 23.52
CA GLU A 15 41.89 -42.78 22.27
C GLU A 15 40.38 -42.57 22.35
N ASN A 16 39.64 -43.47 22.99
CA ASN A 16 38.21 -43.33 23.21
C ASN A 16 37.91 -42.11 24.11
N LYS A 17 38.65 -41.92 25.21
CA LYS A 17 38.55 -40.70 26.04
C LYS A 17 38.83 -39.44 25.24
N ARG A 18 39.86 -39.45 24.38
CA ARG A 18 40.20 -38.31 23.51
C ARG A 18 39.06 -38.00 22.55
N LEU A 19 38.49 -39.02 21.91
CA LEU A 19 37.38 -38.87 20.97
C LEU A 19 36.10 -38.38 21.66
N GLN A 20 35.79 -38.88 22.86
CA GLN A 20 34.67 -38.40 23.66
C GLN A 20 34.83 -36.91 24.04
N SER A 21 36.05 -36.51 24.41
CA SER A 21 36.34 -35.10 24.72
C SER A 21 36.21 -34.20 23.48
N MET A 22 36.63 -34.67 22.31
CA MET A 22 36.48 -33.91 21.06
C MET A 22 35.02 -33.82 20.60
N LEU A 23 34.22 -34.86 20.87
CA LEU A 23 32.79 -34.87 20.58
C LEU A 23 32.03 -33.88 21.46
N SER A 24 32.29 -33.87 22.77
CA SER A 24 31.62 -32.93 23.68
C SER A 24 31.96 -31.47 23.36
N GLU A 25 33.21 -31.19 22.97
CA GLU A 25 33.63 -29.84 22.56
C GLU A 25 32.94 -29.38 21.26
N LYS A 26 32.73 -30.31 20.31
CA LYS A 26 32.00 -30.03 19.07
C LYS A 26 30.49 -29.90 19.25
N GLU A 27 29.88 -30.65 20.16
CA GLU A 27 28.46 -30.52 20.51
C GLU A 27 28.16 -29.16 21.15
N VAL A 28 29.08 -28.64 21.97
CA VAL A 28 28.96 -27.29 22.56
C VAL A 28 29.10 -26.17 21.52
N GLN A 29 29.80 -26.41 20.40
CA GLN A 29 29.90 -25.44 19.29
C GLN A 29 28.71 -25.46 18.33
N GLN A 30 27.73 -26.37 18.48
CA GLN A 30 26.80 -26.72 17.42
C GLN A 30 25.55 -25.82 17.30
N LEU A 31 25.42 -24.77 18.11
CA LEU A 31 24.37 -23.76 17.91
C LEU A 31 24.98 -22.36 17.95
N PRO A 32 25.04 -21.66 16.80
CA PRO A 32 25.31 -20.22 16.81
C PRO A 32 24.07 -19.53 17.39
N SER A 33 23.95 -19.54 18.73
CA SER A 33 22.84 -18.97 19.51
C SER A 33 22.51 -17.55 19.06
N THR A 34 23.55 -16.77 18.74
CA THR A 34 23.44 -15.40 18.23
C THR A 34 22.64 -15.31 16.93
N VAL A 35 22.86 -16.22 15.97
CA VAL A 35 22.15 -16.21 14.68
C VAL A 35 20.67 -16.50 14.87
N ILE A 36 20.33 -17.40 15.79
CA ILE A 36 18.93 -17.72 16.11
C ILE A 36 18.25 -16.52 16.79
N GLU A 37 18.96 -15.82 17.69
CA GLU A 37 18.44 -14.61 18.32
C GLU A 37 18.25 -13.46 17.32
N GLU A 38 19.20 -13.24 16.42
CA GLU A 38 19.11 -12.26 15.35
C GLU A 38 17.96 -12.56 14.40
N PHE A 39 17.76 -13.84 14.05
CA PHE A 39 16.62 -14.27 13.25
C PHE A 39 15.28 -13.96 13.96
N LYS A 40 15.18 -14.25 15.26
CA LYS A 40 13.98 -13.90 16.06
C LYS A 40 13.73 -12.39 16.09
N LYS A 41 14.78 -11.58 16.25
CA LYS A 41 14.67 -10.11 16.23
C LYS A 41 14.20 -9.61 14.86
N SER A 42 14.78 -10.13 13.78
CA SER A 42 14.37 -9.81 12.40
C SER A 42 12.91 -10.18 12.14
N TYR A 43 12.48 -11.35 12.60
CA TYR A 43 11.09 -11.79 12.47
C TYR A 43 10.12 -10.89 13.25
N ALA A 44 10.47 -10.50 14.48
CA ALA A 44 9.66 -9.55 15.26
C ALA A 44 9.57 -8.19 14.58
N PHE A 45 10.68 -7.67 14.03
CA PHE A 45 10.69 -6.43 13.26
C PHE A 45 9.79 -6.50 12.02
N LYS A 46 9.83 -7.63 11.30
CA LYS A 46 8.96 -7.86 10.14
C LYS A 46 7.48 -7.75 10.50
N ILE A 47 7.05 -8.38 11.59
CA ILE A 47 5.65 -8.32 12.05
C ILE A 47 5.23 -6.86 12.30
N ILE A 48 6.07 -6.09 12.99
CA ILE A 48 5.78 -4.67 13.29
C ILE A 48 5.61 -3.87 12.00
N ILE A 49 6.46 -4.08 11.00
CA ILE A 49 6.36 -3.38 9.71
C ILE A 49 5.10 -3.80 8.95
N GLU A 50 4.75 -5.09 8.94
CA GLU A 50 3.53 -5.58 8.31
C GLU A 50 2.27 -4.96 8.96
N ASP A 51 2.24 -4.83 10.29
CA ASP A 51 1.14 -4.19 11.01
C ASP A 51 0.99 -2.71 10.61
N HIS A 52 2.10 -1.95 10.55
CA HIS A 52 2.05 -0.54 10.15
C HIS A 52 1.63 -0.36 8.69
N ILE A 53 2.07 -1.24 7.79
CA ILE A 53 1.64 -1.22 6.38
C ILE A 53 0.13 -1.47 6.31
N GLN A 54 -0.39 -2.42 7.07
CA GLN A 54 -1.81 -2.72 7.08
C GLN A 54 -2.64 -1.57 7.66
N GLU A 55 -2.16 -0.92 8.72
CA GLU A 55 -2.80 0.27 9.29
C GLU A 55 -2.83 1.42 8.28
N ALA A 56 -1.70 1.74 7.65
CA ALA A 56 -1.62 2.78 6.62
C ALA A 56 -2.56 2.48 5.44
N ARG A 57 -2.61 1.22 5.00
CA ARG A 57 -3.52 0.78 3.93
C ARG A 57 -4.99 0.96 4.31
N ASN A 58 -5.36 0.60 5.53
CA ASN A 58 -6.73 0.78 6.03
C ASN A 58 -7.08 2.27 6.08
N TYR A 59 -6.17 3.11 6.57
CA TYR A 59 -6.35 4.56 6.61
C TYR A 59 -6.57 5.15 5.21
N ILE A 60 -5.73 4.78 4.24
CA ILE A 60 -5.88 5.21 2.84
C ILE A 60 -7.26 4.82 2.30
N TYR A 61 -7.68 3.56 2.50
CA TYR A 61 -8.99 3.12 2.06
C TYR A 61 -10.12 3.90 2.72
N ASP A 62 -10.07 4.09 4.04
CA ASP A 62 -11.09 4.81 4.78
C ASP A 62 -11.18 6.30 4.42
N VAL A 63 -10.09 6.93 4.00
CA VAL A 63 -10.07 8.35 3.62
C VAL A 63 -10.34 8.52 2.13
N GLU A 64 -9.53 7.92 1.27
CA GLU A 64 -9.56 8.17 -0.17
C GLU A 64 -10.76 7.50 -0.84
N VAL A 65 -11.06 6.24 -0.49
CA VAL A 65 -12.20 5.53 -1.12
C VAL A 65 -13.52 6.14 -0.65
N LYS A 66 -13.64 6.54 0.62
CA LYS A 66 -14.86 7.22 1.09
C LYS A 66 -15.00 8.63 0.54
N ALA A 67 -13.89 9.38 0.40
CA ALA A 67 -13.93 10.69 -0.24
C ALA A 67 -14.33 10.58 -1.71
N PHE A 68 -13.78 9.60 -2.43
CA PHE A 68 -14.12 9.31 -3.81
C PHE A 68 -15.57 8.83 -3.96
N GLU A 69 -16.05 7.94 -3.08
CA GLU A 69 -17.47 7.54 -3.06
C GLU A 69 -18.37 8.74 -2.81
N ALA A 70 -18.04 9.64 -1.88
CA ALA A 70 -18.80 10.87 -1.66
C ALA A 70 -18.82 11.78 -2.90
N GLU A 71 -17.69 11.91 -3.59
CA GLU A 71 -17.61 12.64 -4.86
C GLU A 71 -18.39 11.97 -6.00
N CYS A 72 -18.49 10.63 -5.99
CA CYS A 72 -19.24 9.87 -6.98
C CYS A 72 -20.72 9.65 -6.62
N THR A 73 -21.13 9.94 -5.39
CA THR A 73 -22.53 9.90 -4.96
C THR A 73 -23.33 11.06 -5.57
N GLU A 74 -24.64 11.06 -5.32
CA GLU A 74 -25.63 12.00 -5.85
C GLU A 74 -25.19 13.47 -5.75
N ASP A 75 -24.40 13.84 -4.74
CA ASP A 75 -23.90 15.20 -4.55
C ASP A 75 -22.90 15.62 -5.65
N GLY A 76 -22.04 14.73 -6.13
CA GLY A 76 -21.14 15.01 -7.25
C GLY A 76 -21.84 15.03 -8.60
N PHE A 77 -22.80 14.12 -8.81
CA PHE A 77 -23.65 14.14 -10.00
C PHE A 77 -24.50 15.43 -10.06
N ILE A 78 -25.18 15.80 -8.97
CA ILE A 78 -25.97 17.04 -8.87
C ILE A 78 -25.06 18.26 -9.06
N ARG A 79 -23.87 18.28 -8.47
CA ARG A 79 -22.90 19.37 -8.61
C ARG A 79 -22.41 19.51 -10.05
N GLY A 80 -22.06 18.41 -10.71
CA GLY A 80 -21.66 18.38 -12.12
C GLY A 80 -22.80 18.83 -13.04
N PHE A 81 -24.01 18.31 -12.82
CA PHE A 81 -25.22 18.71 -13.54
C PHE A 81 -25.51 20.21 -13.41
N MET A 82 -25.49 20.76 -12.18
CA MET A 82 -25.72 22.18 -11.93
C MET A 82 -24.62 23.08 -12.51
N LYS A 83 -23.36 22.62 -12.56
CA LYS A 83 -22.28 23.31 -13.29
C LYS A 83 -22.59 23.38 -14.79
N GLY A 84 -22.98 22.27 -15.41
CA GLY A 84 -23.36 22.22 -16.83
C GLY A 84 -24.53 23.14 -17.17
N VAL A 85 -25.58 23.13 -16.34
CA VAL A 85 -26.75 24.02 -16.49
C VAL A 85 -26.35 25.49 -16.45
N ARG A 86 -25.47 25.89 -15.52
CA ARG A 86 -24.96 27.27 -15.44
C ARG A 86 -24.12 27.66 -16.67
N ALA A 87 -23.26 26.77 -17.16
CA ALA A 87 -22.47 27.01 -18.36
C ALA A 87 -23.35 27.25 -19.59
N VAL A 88 -24.38 26.40 -19.78
CA VAL A 88 -25.35 26.57 -20.88
C VAL A 88 -26.14 27.87 -20.73
N HIS A 89 -26.58 28.22 -19.53
CA HIS A 89 -27.30 29.46 -19.25
C HIS A 89 -26.47 30.71 -19.60
N HIS A 90 -25.19 30.74 -19.20
CA HIS A 90 -24.28 31.84 -19.54
C HIS A 90 -24.05 31.96 -21.06
N LYS A 91 -23.90 30.83 -21.76
CA LYS A 91 -23.63 30.81 -23.20
C LYS A 91 -24.83 31.21 -24.05
N THR A 92 -26.05 30.85 -23.64
CA THR A 92 -27.26 31.08 -24.43
C THR A 92 -28.06 32.31 -24.01
N GLY A 93 -27.79 32.89 -22.84
CA GLY A 93 -28.55 34.03 -22.30
C GLY A 93 -30.04 33.71 -22.05
N ALA A 94 -30.44 32.45 -22.20
CA ALA A 94 -31.81 31.99 -22.11
C ALA A 94 -32.09 31.47 -20.71
N LYS A 95 -32.96 32.15 -19.96
CA LYS A 95 -33.39 31.72 -18.62
C LYS A 95 -34.06 30.34 -18.73
N ILE A 96 -33.37 29.29 -18.28
CA ILE A 96 -33.91 27.93 -18.30
C ILE A 96 -34.91 27.81 -17.15
N GLU A 97 -36.20 27.99 -17.47
CA GLU A 97 -37.28 27.93 -16.50
C GLU A 97 -37.54 26.47 -16.09
N GLY A 98 -37.47 26.17 -14.79
CA GLY A 98 -37.67 24.83 -14.22
C GLY A 98 -36.47 24.20 -13.51
N LEU A 99 -35.28 24.81 -13.55
CA LEU A 99 -34.05 24.29 -12.90
C LEU A 99 -33.56 25.10 -11.70
N THR A 100 -34.36 26.03 -11.18
CA THR A 100 -34.08 26.67 -9.88
C THR A 100 -34.24 25.64 -8.76
N PRO A 101 -33.17 25.30 -7.99
CA PRO A 101 -33.36 24.66 -6.71
C PRO A 101 -34.00 25.73 -5.82
N SER A 102 -35.32 25.67 -5.66
CA SER A 102 -36.06 26.65 -4.87
C SER A 102 -35.82 26.55 -3.36
N GLN A 103 -34.76 25.84 -2.92
CA GLN A 103 -34.42 25.64 -1.50
C GLN A 103 -32.90 25.64 -1.20
N ALA A 104 -32.12 26.58 -1.76
CA ALA A 104 -30.80 26.89 -1.20
C ALA A 104 -30.57 28.41 -1.21
N SER A 105 -31.38 29.14 -0.46
CA SER A 105 -31.08 30.51 -0.08
C SER A 105 -29.98 30.50 1.00
N GLY A 106 -28.76 30.74 0.56
CA GLY A 106 -27.61 30.99 1.42
C GLY A 106 -26.57 31.69 0.58
N ASP A 107 -26.68 33.01 0.48
CA ASP A 107 -25.82 33.89 -0.29
C ASP A 107 -24.33 33.59 -0.01
N THR A 108 -23.58 33.21 -1.05
CA THR A 108 -22.15 33.55 -1.11
C THR A 108 -21.82 33.98 -2.53
N SER A 109 -21.61 35.29 -2.67
CA SER A 109 -20.82 35.89 -3.75
C SER A 109 -19.51 35.11 -3.90
N SER A 110 -19.24 34.64 -5.12
CA SER A 110 -17.92 34.19 -5.51
C SER A 110 -17.70 34.62 -6.95
N ASP A 111 -16.99 35.74 -7.10
CA ASP A 111 -16.42 36.20 -8.36
C ASP A 111 -15.37 35.17 -8.81
N SER A 112 -15.81 34.04 -9.34
CA SER A 112 -14.97 33.08 -10.04
C SER A 112 -15.01 33.46 -11.52
N SER A 113 -13.90 34.03 -12.02
CA SER A 113 -13.72 34.33 -13.43
C SER A 113 -13.86 33.05 -14.24
N GLY A 114 -14.83 33.01 -15.15
CA GLY A 114 -15.19 31.82 -15.93
C GLY A 114 -14.10 31.25 -16.85
N GLU A 115 -12.89 31.80 -16.83
CA GLU A 115 -11.75 31.33 -17.64
C GLU A 115 -11.16 30.01 -17.12
N GLU A 116 -11.29 29.72 -15.82
CA GLU A 116 -10.77 28.49 -15.20
C GLU A 116 -11.56 27.25 -15.66
N LEU A 117 -12.88 27.37 -15.77
CA LEU A 117 -13.79 26.29 -16.20
C LEU A 117 -13.72 26.00 -17.70
N GLU A 118 -13.47 27.01 -18.53
CA GLU A 118 -13.30 26.82 -19.97
C GLU A 118 -12.02 26.02 -20.27
N SER A 119 -10.96 26.29 -19.50
CA SER A 119 -9.69 25.58 -19.58
C SER A 119 -9.81 24.13 -19.13
N GLU A 120 -10.53 23.85 -18.03
CA GLU A 120 -10.78 22.48 -17.55
C GLU A 120 -11.61 21.64 -18.54
N LEU A 121 -12.65 22.23 -19.14
CA LEU A 121 -13.48 21.53 -20.13
C LEU A 121 -12.70 21.27 -21.42
N GLN A 122 -11.93 22.25 -21.93
CA GLN A 122 -11.07 22.04 -23.09
C GLN A 122 -10.02 20.94 -22.85
N GLN A 123 -9.47 20.85 -21.64
CA GLN A 123 -8.52 19.80 -21.28
C GLN A 123 -9.17 18.41 -21.22
N ALA A 124 -10.40 18.31 -20.70
CA ALA A 124 -11.15 17.06 -20.66
C ALA A 124 -11.50 16.55 -22.07
N PHE A 125 -11.88 17.44 -23.00
CA PHE A 125 -12.15 17.06 -24.39
C PHE A 125 -10.88 16.75 -25.19
N ALA A 126 -9.74 17.40 -24.88
CA ALA A 126 -8.47 17.11 -25.54
C ALA A 126 -7.86 15.74 -25.14
N LEU A 127 -8.24 15.19 -23.98
CA LEU A 127 -7.82 13.86 -23.53
C LEU A 127 -8.59 12.71 -24.19
N GLU A 128 -9.76 12.98 -24.80
CA GLU A 128 -10.54 11.97 -25.53
C GLU A 128 -10.07 11.78 -26.99
N GLU A 129 -9.22 12.67 -27.53
CA GLU A 129 -8.74 12.60 -28.91
C GLU A 129 -7.38 11.87 -29.08
N ASP A 130 -6.75 11.39 -27.98
CA ASP A 130 -5.49 10.63 -28.01
C ASP A 130 -5.66 9.16 -27.60
N GLU A 131 -6.81 8.54 -27.92
CA GLU A 131 -6.85 7.08 -28.13
C GLU A 131 -6.38 6.78 -29.56
N GLY A 132 -5.05 6.90 -29.74
CA GLY A 132 -4.37 6.39 -30.91
C GLY A 132 -4.65 4.90 -31.11
N ASP A 133 -5.33 4.60 -32.22
CA ASP A 133 -5.32 3.35 -32.98
C ASP A 133 -4.81 2.09 -32.23
N ILE A 134 -5.72 1.43 -31.51
CA ILE A 134 -5.54 0.00 -31.22
C ILE A 134 -5.89 -0.76 -32.50
N GLU A 135 -4.88 -0.98 -33.34
CA GLU A 135 -4.94 -1.91 -34.47
C GLU A 135 -5.21 -3.32 -33.92
N ILE A 136 -6.46 -3.77 -34.00
CA ILE A 136 -6.81 -5.17 -33.80
C ILE A 136 -6.69 -5.86 -35.15
N LEU A 137 -5.62 -6.67 -35.25
CA LEU A 137 -5.24 -7.68 -36.26
C LEU A 137 -4.43 -7.24 -37.48
#